data_AF-A0A7V4EMU8-F1
#
_entry.id   AF-A0A7V4EMU8-F1
#
_cell.length_a   1.000
_cell.length_b   1.000
_cell.length_c   1.000
_cell.angle_alpha   90.00
_cell.angle_beta   90.00
_cell.angle_gamma   90.00
#
_symmetry.space_group_name_H-M   'P 1'
#
loop_
_entity.id
_entity.type
_entity.pdbx_description
1 polymer ?
#
loop_
_entity_poly.entity_id
_entity_poly.type
_entity_poly.pdbx_seq_one_letter_code
_entity_poly.pdbx_strand_id
1 'polypeptide(L)'
;MPLPKPLNRPEKDWMPLKPEAREKYEASLDDTLILNIPKPGSKQEEQQLVRRFLNGLEKLFDKHNNWGFLQPFVATMEHCARCQTCNEACHIYEASGRNEIYRPTYRSETLRRIYQDYVKPSGKYHKQWKSGGDIPLTWTAVCRLAELAYRCNLCRRCAQTCPIGADNALVAREIRKLMSQELNIYTSELHERGSMLQLKVGSSTGMNPEIVKDNIEFIDEDMSEKTGMNLKTVWDKKGADI
;
A
#
# COMPACT_ATOMS: atom_id res chain seq x y z
N MET A 1 19.35 -23.34 7.16
CA MET A 1 19.91 -23.69 5.82
C MET A 1 20.85 -22.57 5.42
N PRO A 2 22.10 -22.85 5.03
CA PRO A 2 22.98 -21.81 4.51
C PRO A 2 22.38 -21.22 3.22
N LEU A 3 22.39 -19.89 3.10
CA LEU A 3 21.89 -19.21 1.90
C LEU A 3 22.78 -19.55 0.67
N PRO A 4 22.24 -19.60 -0.56
CA PRO A 4 23.03 -19.87 -1.75
C PRO A 4 24.02 -18.73 -2.03
N LYS A 5 25.17 -19.02 -2.66
CA LYS A 5 26.08 -17.97 -3.16
C LYS A 5 25.30 -17.06 -4.14
N PRO A 6 25.41 -15.72 -4.06
CA PRO A 6 26.34 -14.93 -3.23
C PRO A 6 25.79 -14.50 -1.85
N LEU A 7 24.58 -14.91 -1.48
CA LEU A 7 23.90 -14.57 -0.22
C LEU A 7 24.48 -15.29 1.02
N ASN A 8 25.51 -16.12 0.81
CA ASN A 8 26.26 -16.79 1.88
C ASN A 8 27.37 -15.92 2.49
N ARG A 9 27.52 -14.66 2.03
CA ARG A 9 28.43 -13.68 2.63
C ARG A 9 27.72 -12.97 3.78
N PRO A 10 28.44 -12.54 4.83
CA PRO A 10 27.85 -11.65 5.82
C PRO A 10 27.26 -10.44 5.09
N GLU A 11 26.01 -10.09 5.40
CA GLU A 11 25.41 -8.87 4.88
C GLU A 11 26.32 -7.69 5.24
N LYS A 12 26.61 -6.85 4.25
CA LYS A 12 27.32 -5.60 4.53
C LYS A 12 26.41 -4.76 5.41
N ASP A 13 27.01 -4.04 6.37
CA ASP A 13 26.28 -3.04 7.15
C ASP A 13 25.58 -2.08 6.18
N TRP A 14 24.31 -1.80 6.48
CA TRP A 14 23.51 -0.86 5.71
C TRP A 14 24.17 0.52 5.77
N MET A 15 24.39 1.13 4.60
CA MET A 15 24.94 2.47 4.56
C MET A 15 23.96 3.44 5.21
N PRO A 16 24.40 4.30 6.15
CA PRO A 16 23.53 5.28 6.76
C PRO A 16 23.02 6.27 5.71
N LEU A 17 21.81 6.77 5.93
CA LEU A 17 21.22 7.78 5.06
C LEU A 17 22.07 9.06 5.07
N LYS A 18 22.39 9.58 3.88
CA LYS A 18 23.19 10.79 3.71
C LYS A 18 22.54 12.00 4.41
N PRO A 19 23.30 12.91 5.03
CA PRO A 19 22.75 14.10 5.69
C PRO A 19 21.84 14.94 4.80
N GLU A 20 22.20 15.11 3.53
CA GLU A 20 21.44 15.91 2.57
C GLU A 20 20.04 15.30 2.30
N ALA A 21 19.95 13.96 2.32
CA ALA A 21 18.66 13.26 2.19
C ALA A 21 17.80 13.43 3.45
N ARG A 22 18.41 13.43 4.64
CA ARG A 22 17.71 13.68 5.92
C ARG A 22 17.21 15.12 6.04
N GLU A 23 17.91 16.08 5.45
CA GLU A 23 17.47 17.48 5.40
C GLU A 23 16.29 17.65 4.45
N LYS A 24 16.40 17.10 3.24
CA LYS A 24 15.42 17.26 2.16
C LYS A 24 14.13 16.46 2.38
N TYR A 25 14.22 15.22 2.88
CA TYR A 25 13.10 14.29 2.97
C TYR A 25 12.74 13.95 4.42
N GLU A 26 11.48 13.56 4.62
CA GLU A 26 10.99 13.11 5.92
C GLU A 26 11.42 11.66 6.19
N ALA A 27 12.56 11.50 6.86
CA ALA A 27 13.17 10.19 7.18
C ALA A 27 12.94 9.72 8.62
N SER A 28 12.18 10.45 9.45
CA SER A 28 12.16 10.23 10.90
C SER A 28 11.40 9.00 11.38
N LEU A 29 10.87 8.16 10.49
CA LEU A 29 10.22 6.90 10.88
C LEU A 29 11.26 5.91 11.44
N ASP A 30 12.32 5.68 10.68
CA ASP A 30 13.31 4.61 10.90
C ASP A 30 14.61 4.85 10.10
N ASP A 31 14.90 6.09 9.67
CA ASP A 31 16.04 6.47 8.82
C ASP A 31 16.08 5.79 7.43
N THR A 32 14.97 5.19 6.97
CA THR A 32 14.84 4.57 5.64
C THR A 32 13.77 5.28 4.80
N LEU A 33 14.08 5.57 3.53
CA LEU A 33 13.19 6.27 2.61
C LEU A 33 12.72 5.34 1.49
N ILE A 34 11.42 5.03 1.45
CA ILE A 34 10.81 4.35 0.30
C ILE A 34 10.23 5.38 -0.66
N LEU A 35 9.65 6.45 -0.13
CA LEU A 35 8.87 7.42 -0.91
C LEU A 35 9.61 8.72 -1.19
N ASN A 36 10.72 8.99 -0.49
CA ASN A 36 11.47 10.25 -0.59
C ASN A 36 10.55 11.48 -0.50
N ILE A 37 9.66 11.51 0.51
CA ILE A 37 8.66 12.57 0.65
C ILE A 37 9.37 13.86 1.12
N PRO A 38 9.29 14.98 0.39
CA PRO A 38 9.95 16.21 0.78
C PRO A 38 9.33 16.81 2.04
N LYS A 39 10.16 17.50 2.83
CA LYS A 39 9.66 18.38 3.89
C LYS A 39 9.08 19.65 3.27
N PRO A 40 7.97 20.19 3.83
CA PRO A 40 7.34 21.40 3.33
C PRO A 40 8.26 22.59 3.57
N GLY A 41 8.31 23.52 2.61
CA GLY A 41 9.08 24.76 2.71
C GLY A 41 8.43 25.80 3.62
N SER A 42 7.15 25.65 3.96
CA SER A 42 6.44 26.57 4.85
C SER A 42 5.30 25.90 5.63
N LYS A 43 4.86 26.54 6.72
CA LYS A 43 3.67 26.09 7.49
C LYS A 43 2.38 26.12 6.66
N GLN A 44 2.27 27.04 5.70
CA GLN A 44 1.09 27.15 4.84
C GLN A 44 1.01 25.96 3.88
N GLU A 45 2.14 25.58 3.29
CA GLU A 45 2.25 24.38 2.45
C GLU A 45 1.93 23.11 3.24
N GLU A 46 2.47 22.97 4.46
CA GLU A 46 2.15 21.86 5.35
C GLU A 46 0.63 21.75 5.59
N GLN A 47 -0.04 22.86 5.92
CA GLN A 47 -1.48 22.88 6.15
C GLN A 47 -2.27 22.47 4.90
N GLN A 48 -1.84 22.92 3.72
CA GLN A 48 -2.47 22.55 2.46
C GLN A 48 -2.33 21.04 2.17
N LEU A 49 -1.14 20.48 2.38
CA LEU A 49 -0.89 19.06 2.21
C LEU A 49 -1.71 18.20 3.19
N VAL A 50 -1.75 18.59 4.47
CA VAL A 50 -2.58 17.91 5.48
C VAL A 50 -4.08 18.00 5.13
N ARG A 51 -4.55 19.14 4.61
CA ARG A 51 -5.95 19.28 4.17
C ARG A 51 -6.28 18.37 3.00
N ARG A 52 -5.38 18.25 2.02
CA ARG A 52 -5.55 17.30 0.90
C ARG A 52 -5.59 15.86 1.39
N PHE A 53 -4.71 15.50 2.33
CA PHE A 53 -4.75 14.20 3.00
C PHE A 53 -6.12 13.91 3.64
N LEU A 54 -6.66 14.87 4.40
CA LEU A 54 -7.97 14.71 5.06
C LEU A 54 -9.13 14.58 4.06
N ASN A 55 -9.13 15.37 2.99
CA ASN A 55 -10.13 15.24 1.92
C ASN A 55 -10.07 13.84 1.28
N GLY A 56 -8.86 13.32 1.07
CA GLY A 56 -8.64 11.96 0.62
C GLY A 56 -9.18 10.91 1.57
N LEU A 57 -8.92 11.08 2.87
CA LEU A 57 -9.39 10.17 3.90
C LEU A 57 -10.91 10.12 3.96
N GLU A 58 -11.59 11.27 3.83
CA GLU A 58 -13.04 11.33 3.72
C GLU A 58 -13.56 10.52 2.52
N LYS A 59 -12.93 10.68 1.34
CA LYS A 59 -13.29 9.92 0.13
C LYS A 59 -13.14 8.40 0.29
N LEU A 60 -12.22 7.91 1.14
CA LEU A 60 -12.09 6.46 1.38
C LEU A 60 -13.34 5.83 2.01
N PHE A 61 -14.14 6.62 2.73
CA PHE A 61 -15.38 6.19 3.38
C PHE A 61 -16.63 6.53 2.55
N ASP A 62 -16.46 7.11 1.36
CA ASP A 62 -17.56 7.42 0.46
C ASP A 62 -17.85 6.26 -0.51
N LYS A 63 -19.14 6.03 -0.77
CA LYS A 63 -19.60 4.94 -1.65
C LYS A 63 -19.17 5.17 -3.10
N HIS A 64 -19.21 6.39 -3.61
CA HIS A 64 -18.86 6.64 -5.02
C HIS A 64 -17.36 6.47 -5.26
N ASN A 65 -16.53 6.83 -4.28
CA ASN A 65 -15.08 6.80 -4.39
C ASN A 65 -14.45 5.45 -4.00
N ASN A 66 -15.16 4.61 -3.23
CA ASN A 66 -14.59 3.34 -2.74
C ASN A 66 -15.52 2.12 -2.81
N TRP A 67 -16.56 2.14 -3.64
CA TRP A 67 -17.60 1.09 -3.68
C TRP A 67 -17.05 -0.36 -3.67
N GLY A 68 -15.99 -0.64 -4.44
CA GLY A 68 -15.43 -1.99 -4.58
C GLY A 68 -14.83 -2.57 -3.30
N PHE A 69 -14.48 -1.72 -2.33
CA PHE A 69 -13.82 -2.13 -1.10
C PHE A 69 -14.35 -1.46 0.17
N LEU A 70 -15.40 -0.65 0.05
CA LEU A 70 -15.94 0.12 1.16
C LEU A 70 -16.37 -0.79 2.32
N GLN A 71 -17.13 -1.86 2.03
CA GLN A 71 -17.65 -2.76 3.06
C GLN A 71 -16.53 -3.43 3.89
N PRO A 72 -15.53 -4.12 3.29
CA PRO A 72 -14.44 -4.70 4.08
C PRO A 72 -13.53 -3.65 4.72
N PHE A 73 -13.37 -2.48 4.11
CA PHE A 73 -12.61 -1.37 4.69
C PHE A 73 -13.28 -0.83 5.96
N VAL A 74 -14.57 -0.48 5.89
CA VAL A 74 -15.36 -0.02 7.04
C VAL A 74 -15.40 -1.07 8.14
N ALA A 75 -15.65 -2.34 7.80
CA ALA A 75 -15.64 -3.43 8.79
C ALA A 75 -14.29 -3.50 9.54
N THR A 76 -13.18 -3.40 8.81
CA THR A 76 -11.83 -3.33 9.40
C THR A 76 -11.65 -2.09 10.28
N MET A 77 -12.13 -0.93 9.82
CA MET A 77 -12.01 0.37 10.48
C MET A 77 -12.98 0.61 11.64
N GLU A 78 -13.99 -0.25 11.84
CA GLU A 78 -14.92 -0.16 12.97
C GLU A 78 -14.82 -1.32 13.96
N HIS A 79 -14.51 -2.55 13.51
CA HIS A 79 -14.61 -3.74 14.37
C HIS A 79 -13.28 -4.30 14.88
N CYS A 80 -12.13 -3.80 14.43
CA CYS A 80 -10.82 -4.26 14.93
C CYS A 80 -10.75 -4.20 16.46
N ALA A 81 -10.69 -5.38 17.10
CA ALA A 81 -10.61 -5.52 18.56
C ALA A 81 -9.21 -5.27 19.14
N ARG A 82 -8.23 -4.92 18.31
CA ARG A 82 -6.82 -4.70 18.69
C ARG A 82 -6.18 -5.89 19.43
N CYS A 83 -6.63 -7.11 19.15
CA CYS A 83 -6.12 -8.35 19.75
C CYS A 83 -4.71 -8.75 19.29
N GLN A 84 -4.17 -8.09 18.26
CA GLN A 84 -2.81 -8.27 17.74
C GLN A 84 -2.46 -9.68 17.20
N THR A 85 -3.45 -10.56 17.00
CA THR A 85 -3.27 -11.88 16.37
C THR A 85 -2.58 -11.82 15.00
N CYS A 86 -2.70 -10.70 14.30
CA CYS A 86 -2.06 -10.47 13.01
C CYS A 86 -0.53 -10.26 13.07
N ASN A 87 0.06 -10.04 14.24
CA ASN A 87 1.47 -9.67 14.38
C ASN A 87 2.40 -10.82 13.95
N GLU A 88 2.20 -12.01 14.48
CA GLU A 88 3.00 -13.21 14.15
C GLU A 88 2.77 -13.70 12.70
N ALA A 89 1.76 -13.18 12.01
CA ALA A 89 1.55 -13.47 10.59
C ALA A 89 2.27 -12.47 9.65
N CYS A 90 2.82 -11.39 10.21
CA CYS A 90 3.41 -10.30 9.44
C CYS A 90 4.93 -10.43 9.34
N HIS A 91 5.41 -10.84 8.16
CA HIS A 91 6.84 -10.95 7.86
C HIS A 91 7.63 -9.66 8.14
N ILE A 92 7.03 -8.49 7.91
CA ILE A 92 7.71 -7.20 8.18
C ILE A 92 7.88 -6.97 9.68
N TYR A 93 6.86 -7.29 10.48
CA TYR A 93 6.96 -7.16 11.93
C TYR A 93 8.01 -8.12 12.50
N GLU A 94 7.98 -9.39 12.10
CA GLU A 94 8.96 -10.37 12.54
C GLU A 94 10.39 -10.02 12.11
N ALA A 95 10.59 -9.72 10.82
CA ALA A 95 11.91 -9.38 10.28
C ALA A 95 12.50 -8.08 10.86
N SER A 96 11.65 -7.16 11.33
CA SER A 96 12.09 -5.94 12.01
C SER A 96 12.64 -6.15 13.42
N GLY A 97 12.70 -7.40 13.90
CA GLY A 97 12.98 -7.70 15.31
C GLY A 97 11.80 -7.36 16.21
N ARG A 98 10.57 -7.48 15.69
CA ARG A 98 9.31 -7.17 16.41
C ARG A 98 9.20 -5.72 16.86
N ASN A 99 9.73 -4.77 16.08
CA ASN A 99 9.57 -3.36 16.37
C ASN A 99 8.10 -2.92 16.21
N GLU A 100 7.56 -2.32 17.27
CA GLU A 100 6.16 -1.95 17.45
C GLU A 100 5.59 -1.11 16.30
N ILE A 101 6.40 -0.24 15.70
CA ILE A 101 5.95 0.66 14.61
C ILE A 101 5.51 -0.13 13.37
N TYR A 102 6.01 -1.37 13.18
CA TYR A 102 5.67 -2.22 12.04
C TYR A 102 4.56 -3.22 12.31
N ARG A 103 3.96 -3.20 13.50
CA ARG A 103 2.76 -4.01 13.76
C ARG A 103 1.69 -3.66 12.73
N PRO A 104 1.03 -4.65 12.11
CA PRO A 104 -0.05 -4.38 11.15
C PRO A 104 -1.13 -3.44 11.73
N THR A 105 -1.43 -3.59 13.02
CA THR A 105 -2.42 -2.76 13.72
C THR A 105 -1.97 -1.32 13.92
N TYR A 106 -0.66 -1.03 14.02
CA TYR A 106 -0.16 0.32 14.29
C TYR A 106 -0.65 1.29 13.21
N ARG A 107 -0.38 0.96 11.95
CA ARG A 107 -0.83 1.74 10.78
C ARG A 107 -2.35 1.91 10.73
N SER A 108 -3.10 0.81 10.90
CA SER A 108 -4.57 0.85 10.81
C SER A 108 -5.20 1.62 11.95
N GLU A 109 -4.62 1.56 13.15
CA GLU A 109 -5.06 2.33 14.31
C GLU A 109 -4.70 3.81 14.18
N THR A 110 -3.52 4.15 13.65
CA THR A 110 -3.16 5.54 13.33
C THR A 110 -4.17 6.15 12.36
N LEU A 111 -4.47 5.47 11.25
CA LEU A 111 -5.49 5.94 10.29
C LEU A 111 -6.87 6.07 10.95
N ARG A 112 -7.26 5.10 11.79
CA ARG A 112 -8.56 5.07 12.47
C ARG A 112 -8.72 6.25 13.41
N ARG A 113 -7.70 6.56 14.20
CA ARG A 113 -7.70 7.73 15.09
C ARG A 113 -7.80 9.03 14.28
N ILE A 114 -7.00 9.17 13.23
CA ILE A 114 -7.07 10.36 12.37
C ILE A 114 -8.49 10.52 11.77
N TYR A 115 -9.09 9.45 11.26
CA TYR A 115 -10.46 9.48 10.76
C TYR A 115 -11.46 9.88 11.85
N GLN A 116 -11.35 9.27 13.04
CA GLN A 116 -12.24 9.56 14.17
C GLN A 116 -12.05 10.96 14.76
N ASP A 117 -10.87 11.58 14.66
CA ASP A 117 -10.57 12.86 15.29
C ASP A 117 -10.80 14.06 14.36
N TYR A 118 -10.64 13.85 13.05
CA TYR A 118 -10.62 14.93 12.06
C TYR A 118 -11.71 14.83 11.00
N VAL A 119 -12.24 13.63 10.72
CA VAL A 119 -13.20 13.41 9.62
C VAL A 119 -14.61 13.07 10.14
N LYS A 120 -14.75 12.05 11.01
CA LYS A 120 -16.07 11.57 11.46
C LYS A 120 -16.82 12.67 12.23
N PRO A 121 -18.07 13.02 11.86
CA PRO A 121 -18.83 14.10 12.49
C PRO A 121 -19.01 13.93 14.01
N SER A 122 -19.26 12.69 14.47
CA SER A 122 -19.39 12.34 15.90
C SER A 122 -18.07 12.51 16.67
N GLY A 123 -16.95 12.45 15.98
CA GLY A 123 -15.61 12.64 16.53
C GLY A 123 -15.36 14.04 17.08
N LYS A 124 -15.94 15.07 16.44
CA LYS A 124 -15.79 16.47 16.85
C LYS A 124 -16.41 16.75 18.23
N TYR A 125 -17.47 16.02 18.60
CA TYR A 125 -18.19 16.19 19.87
C TYR A 125 -17.65 15.29 20.99
N HIS A 126 -16.97 14.19 20.66
CA HIS A 126 -16.43 13.22 21.64
C HIS A 126 -14.96 13.46 22.03
N LYS A 127 -14.28 14.48 21.48
CA LYS A 127 -12.88 14.80 21.83
C LYS A 127 -12.65 14.97 23.33
N GLN A 128 -13.65 15.44 24.07
CA GLN A 128 -13.54 15.67 25.51
C GLN A 128 -13.54 14.39 26.38
N TRP A 129 -13.93 13.23 25.84
CA TRP A 129 -14.12 11.97 26.60
C TRP A 129 -13.22 10.81 26.12
N LYS A 130 -12.26 11.05 25.22
CA LYS A 130 -11.39 9.98 24.71
C LYS A 130 -10.24 9.66 25.65
N SER A 131 -10.13 8.39 26.05
CA SER A 131 -9.00 7.83 26.83
C SER A 131 -7.77 7.46 25.98
N GLY A 132 -7.76 7.73 24.68
CA GLY A 132 -6.64 7.47 23.78
C GLY A 132 -6.14 8.77 23.18
N GLY A 133 -4.96 9.23 23.62
CA GLY A 133 -4.44 10.57 23.33
C GLY A 133 -4.47 10.98 21.86
N ASP A 134 -4.65 12.28 21.65
CA ASP A 134 -4.66 12.94 20.35
C ASP A 134 -3.39 12.59 19.56
N ILE A 135 -3.53 12.14 18.31
CA ILE A 135 -2.40 12.11 17.37
C ILE A 135 -2.33 13.49 16.73
N PRO A 136 -1.30 14.31 16.98
CA PRO A 136 -1.13 15.57 16.28
C PRO A 136 -0.99 15.30 14.79
N LEU A 137 -1.97 15.74 14.01
CA LEU A 137 -1.93 15.59 12.55
C LEU A 137 -0.98 16.63 11.93
N THR A 138 0.31 16.30 11.92
CA THR A 138 1.38 17.04 11.23
C THR A 138 1.71 16.39 9.90
N TRP A 139 2.48 17.10 9.04
CA TRP A 139 2.99 16.48 7.82
C TRP A 139 3.86 15.26 8.11
N THR A 140 4.70 15.32 9.14
CA THR A 140 5.51 14.17 9.57
C THR A 140 4.65 12.95 9.92
N ALA A 141 3.48 13.14 10.56
CA ALA A 141 2.56 12.03 10.85
C ALA A 141 2.00 11.40 9.56
N VAL A 142 1.65 12.23 8.57
CA VAL A 142 1.19 11.77 7.25
C VAL A 142 2.29 11.00 6.52
N CYS A 143 3.52 11.54 6.48
CA CYS A 143 4.67 10.89 5.86
C CYS A 143 4.99 9.53 6.49
N ARG A 144 5.04 9.46 7.82
CA ARG A 144 5.26 8.21 8.56
C ARG A 144 4.19 7.18 8.25
N LEU A 145 2.92 7.59 8.18
CA LEU A 145 1.82 6.71 7.82
C LEU A 145 1.95 6.17 6.38
N ALA A 146 2.37 7.02 5.45
CA ALA A 146 2.64 6.64 4.07
C ALA A 146 3.81 5.65 3.97
N GLU A 147 4.94 5.95 4.60
CA GLU A 147 6.12 5.08 4.67
C GLU A 147 5.77 3.70 5.28
N LEU A 148 4.97 3.65 6.34
CA LEU A 148 4.45 2.40 6.90
C LEU A 148 3.51 1.68 5.92
N ALA A 149 2.66 2.39 5.19
CA ALA A 149 1.79 1.81 4.16
C ALA A 149 2.59 1.16 3.05
N TYR A 150 3.68 1.78 2.60
CA TYR A 150 4.54 1.27 1.52
C TYR A 150 5.47 0.12 1.96
N ARG A 151 5.78 -0.02 3.26
CA ARG A 151 6.52 -1.20 3.80
C ARG A 151 5.72 -2.51 3.79
N CYS A 152 4.39 -2.46 3.78
CA CYS A 152 3.59 -3.69 3.75
C CYS A 152 3.59 -4.32 2.35
N ASN A 153 3.87 -5.60 2.25
CA ASN A 153 3.82 -6.32 0.96
C ASN A 153 2.40 -6.62 0.44
N LEU A 154 1.34 -6.16 1.13
CA LEU A 154 -0.06 -6.45 0.82
C LEU A 154 -0.40 -7.97 0.74
N CYS A 155 0.37 -8.84 1.42
CA CYS A 155 0.18 -10.29 1.32
C CYS A 155 -1.11 -10.85 1.96
N ARG A 156 -1.87 -10.01 2.68
CA ARG A 156 -3.13 -10.34 3.36
C ARG A 156 -3.08 -11.49 4.38
N ARG A 157 -1.90 -11.99 4.78
CA ARG A 157 -1.77 -12.97 5.88
C ARG A 157 -2.41 -12.48 7.19
N CYS A 158 -2.32 -11.18 7.45
CA CYS A 158 -2.99 -10.53 8.57
C CYS A 158 -4.52 -10.68 8.55
N ALA A 159 -5.15 -10.73 7.37
CA ALA A 159 -6.58 -10.94 7.22
C ALA A 159 -6.95 -12.42 7.43
N GLN A 160 -6.14 -13.34 6.90
CA GLN A 160 -6.35 -14.78 7.03
C GLN A 160 -6.32 -15.25 8.49
N THR A 161 -5.44 -14.68 9.32
CA THR A 161 -5.34 -15.03 10.75
C THR A 161 -6.31 -14.24 11.64
N CYS A 162 -7.00 -13.23 11.11
CA CYS A 162 -7.86 -12.38 11.93
C CYS A 162 -9.18 -13.11 12.27
N PRO A 163 -9.54 -13.25 13.56
CA PRO A 163 -10.76 -13.96 13.96
C PRO A 163 -12.06 -13.27 13.52
N ILE A 164 -11.99 -11.97 13.18
CA ILE A 164 -13.13 -11.16 12.72
C ILE A 164 -12.97 -10.68 11.27
N GLY A 165 -11.98 -11.19 10.54
CA GLY A 165 -11.77 -10.85 9.13
C GLY A 165 -11.25 -9.43 8.85
N ALA A 166 -10.67 -8.74 9.85
CA ALA A 166 -10.07 -7.42 9.66
C ALA A 166 -8.82 -7.49 8.75
N ASP A 167 -8.73 -6.62 7.75
CA ASP A 167 -7.70 -6.68 6.72
C ASP A 167 -6.75 -5.47 6.75
N ASN A 168 -5.61 -5.63 7.43
CA ASN A 168 -4.59 -4.56 7.52
C ASN A 168 -3.85 -4.32 6.19
N ALA A 169 -3.88 -5.26 5.25
CA ALA A 169 -3.32 -5.06 3.91
C ALA A 169 -4.27 -4.21 3.06
N LEU A 170 -5.58 -4.41 3.17
CA LEU A 170 -6.59 -3.53 2.58
C LEU A 170 -6.42 -2.09 3.08
N VAL A 171 -6.27 -1.87 4.39
CA VAL A 171 -6.03 -0.52 4.93
C VAL A 171 -4.75 0.10 4.38
N ALA A 172 -3.67 -0.67 4.25
CA ALA A 172 -2.42 -0.21 3.64
C ALA A 172 -2.63 0.24 2.20
N ARG A 173 -3.36 -0.56 1.41
CA ARG A 173 -3.69 -0.26 0.01
C ARG A 173 -4.50 1.03 -0.09
N GLU A 174 -5.49 1.22 0.78
CA GLU A 174 -6.31 2.45 0.80
C GLU A 174 -5.48 3.68 1.17
N ILE A 175 -4.50 3.56 2.08
CA ILE A 175 -3.54 4.65 2.33
C ILE A 175 -2.73 4.94 1.07
N ARG A 176 -2.20 3.94 0.37
CA ARG A 176 -1.44 4.16 -0.90
C ARG A 176 -2.29 4.82 -1.98
N LYS A 177 -3.55 4.42 -2.10
CA LYS A 177 -4.53 5.03 -3.00
C LYS A 177 -4.70 6.51 -2.68
N LEU A 178 -4.94 6.83 -1.41
CA LEU A 178 -5.06 8.21 -0.93
C LEU A 178 -3.79 9.02 -1.25
N MET A 179 -2.62 8.51 -0.86
CA MET A 179 -1.34 9.21 -1.07
C MET A 179 -1.08 9.48 -2.56
N SER A 180 -1.34 8.51 -3.43
CA SER A 180 -1.13 8.68 -4.88
C SER A 180 -2.14 9.65 -5.50
N GLN A 181 -3.44 9.47 -5.25
CA GLN A 181 -4.49 10.27 -5.90
C GLN A 181 -4.58 11.71 -5.38
N GLU A 182 -4.37 11.91 -4.07
CA GLU A 182 -4.63 13.21 -3.45
C GLU A 182 -3.37 14.01 -3.22
N LEU A 183 -2.19 13.38 -3.17
CA LEU A 183 -0.91 14.04 -2.87
C LEU A 183 0.16 13.81 -3.94
N ASN A 184 -0.10 12.98 -4.95
CA ASN A 184 0.90 12.59 -5.95
C ASN A 184 2.17 11.97 -5.32
N ILE A 185 1.98 11.20 -4.24
CA ILE A 185 3.06 10.50 -3.53
C ILE A 185 2.91 9.00 -3.79
N TYR A 186 3.89 8.44 -4.48
CA TYR A 186 3.93 7.02 -4.83
C TYR A 186 5.36 6.60 -5.21
N THR A 187 5.57 5.28 -5.33
CA THR A 187 6.76 4.73 -6.00
C THR A 187 6.49 4.56 -7.50
N SER A 188 7.44 4.97 -8.34
CA SER A 188 7.28 4.97 -9.80
C SER A 188 7.01 3.56 -10.36
N GLU A 189 7.58 2.56 -9.71
CA GLU A 189 7.48 1.14 -10.04
C GLU A 189 6.05 0.62 -9.88
N LEU A 190 5.29 1.13 -8.90
CA LEU A 190 3.92 0.67 -8.64
C LEU A 190 2.87 1.52 -9.39
N HIS A 191 3.08 2.83 -9.47
CA HIS A 191 2.10 3.74 -10.04
C HIS A 191 2.34 4.01 -11.52
N GLU A 192 3.46 4.63 -11.89
CA GLU A 192 3.75 5.02 -13.28
C GLU A 192 3.98 3.79 -14.18
N ARG A 193 4.91 2.92 -13.78
CA ARG A 193 5.28 1.71 -14.54
C ARG A 193 4.36 0.52 -14.25
N GLY A 194 3.54 0.61 -13.22
CA GLY A 194 2.54 -0.40 -12.87
C GLY A 194 1.16 0.00 -13.37
N SER A 195 0.40 0.68 -12.52
CA SER A 195 -1.02 0.97 -12.74
C SER A 195 -1.28 1.84 -13.98
N MET A 196 -0.49 2.89 -14.19
CA MET A 196 -0.66 3.79 -15.34
C MET A 196 -0.23 3.13 -16.65
N LEU A 197 0.84 2.33 -16.62
CA LEU A 197 1.26 1.54 -17.78
C LEU A 197 0.19 0.49 -18.15
N GLN A 198 -0.38 -0.21 -17.16
CA GLN A 198 -1.49 -1.13 -17.36
C GLN A 198 -2.69 -0.45 -18.04
N LEU A 199 -3.07 0.75 -17.60
CA LEU A 199 -4.18 1.50 -18.20
C LEU A 199 -3.87 1.96 -19.64
N LYS A 200 -2.62 2.32 -19.92
CA LYS A 200 -2.20 2.82 -21.24
C LYS A 200 -2.02 1.69 -22.26
N VAL A 201 -1.43 0.58 -21.85
CA VAL A 201 -0.96 -0.50 -22.74
C VAL A 201 -1.79 -1.77 -22.63
N GLY A 202 -2.48 -1.98 -21.51
CA GLY A 202 -3.17 -3.23 -21.18
C GLY A 202 -2.31 -4.22 -20.39
N SER A 203 -1.06 -3.86 -20.07
CA SER A 203 -0.11 -4.69 -19.32
C SER A 203 0.82 -3.86 -18.43
N SER A 204 1.06 -4.32 -17.21
CA SER A 204 2.03 -3.72 -16.28
C SER A 204 3.49 -4.03 -16.62
N THR A 205 3.74 -4.90 -17.61
CA THR A 205 5.08 -5.16 -18.16
C THR A 205 5.33 -4.42 -19.47
N GLY A 206 4.34 -3.67 -19.97
CA GLY A 206 4.41 -2.97 -21.25
C GLY A 206 4.19 -3.87 -22.47
N MET A 207 3.76 -5.12 -22.26
CA MET A 207 3.42 -6.04 -23.35
C MET A 207 2.13 -5.58 -24.03
N ASN A 208 2.25 -5.06 -25.25
CA ASN A 208 1.10 -4.61 -26.03
C ASN A 208 0.36 -5.81 -26.66
N PRO A 209 -0.89 -5.64 -27.15
CA PRO A 209 -1.66 -6.75 -27.71
C PRO A 209 -1.00 -7.47 -28.89
N GLU A 210 -0.21 -6.78 -29.71
CA GLU A 210 0.50 -7.40 -30.85
C GLU A 210 1.59 -8.36 -30.38
N ILE A 211 2.38 -7.96 -29.40
CA ILE A 211 3.42 -8.81 -28.78
C ILE A 211 2.79 -10.01 -28.07
N VAL A 212 1.64 -9.83 -27.42
CA VAL A 212 0.96 -10.98 -26.79
C VAL A 212 0.51 -11.98 -27.86
N LYS A 213 -0.05 -11.52 -28.98
CA LYS A 213 -0.48 -12.40 -30.08
C LYS A 213 0.69 -13.17 -30.67
N ASP A 214 1.80 -12.50 -30.96
CA ASP A 214 3.03 -13.11 -31.48
C ASP A 214 3.58 -14.19 -30.52
N ASN A 215 3.66 -13.89 -29.22
CA ASN A 215 4.09 -14.87 -28.22
C ASN A 215 3.16 -16.09 -28.14
N ILE A 216 1.85 -15.90 -28.31
CA ILE A 216 0.87 -16.99 -28.25
C ILE A 216 0.90 -17.81 -29.54
N GLU A 217 1.09 -17.19 -30.70
CA GLU A 217 1.32 -17.91 -31.97
C GLU A 217 2.57 -18.81 -31.85
N PHE A 218 3.67 -18.28 -31.30
CA PHE A 218 4.85 -19.08 -30.99
C PHE A 218 4.55 -20.26 -30.05
N ILE A 219 3.77 -20.03 -28.98
CA ILE A 219 3.37 -21.11 -28.05
C ILE A 219 2.50 -22.16 -28.73
N ASP A 220 1.56 -21.75 -29.58
CA ASP A 220 0.67 -22.64 -30.33
C ASP A 220 1.46 -23.53 -31.30
N GLU A 221 2.46 -22.99 -31.99
CA GLU A 221 3.39 -23.73 -32.84
C GLU A 221 4.16 -24.78 -32.02
N ASP A 222 4.83 -24.34 -30.95
CA ASP A 222 5.63 -25.18 -30.05
C ASP A 222 4.81 -26.33 -29.44
N MET A 223 3.55 -26.05 -29.08
CA MET A 223 2.63 -27.04 -28.52
C MET A 223 2.09 -27.98 -29.60
N SER A 224 1.83 -27.48 -30.81
CA SER A 224 1.36 -28.31 -31.92
C SER A 224 2.42 -29.32 -32.33
N GLU A 225 3.69 -28.93 -32.38
CA GLU A 225 4.80 -29.84 -32.66
C GLU A 225 4.95 -30.93 -31.60
N LYS A 226 4.88 -30.55 -30.30
CA LYS A 226 5.06 -31.50 -29.19
C LYS A 226 3.90 -32.47 -29.04
N THR A 227 2.68 -32.04 -29.35
CA THR A 227 1.46 -32.83 -29.13
C THR A 227 0.96 -33.53 -30.39
N GLY A 228 1.37 -33.10 -31.58
CA GLY A 228 0.84 -33.54 -32.87
C GLY A 228 -0.58 -33.06 -33.17
N MET A 229 -1.15 -32.18 -32.33
CA MET A 229 -2.47 -31.59 -32.53
C MET A 229 -2.32 -30.19 -33.13
N ASN A 230 -3.19 -29.82 -34.08
CA ASN A 230 -3.20 -28.44 -34.59
C ASN A 230 -3.90 -27.52 -33.57
N LEU A 231 -3.10 -26.79 -32.80
CA LEU A 231 -3.56 -25.85 -31.77
C LEU A 231 -3.54 -24.43 -32.34
N LYS A 232 -4.63 -23.70 -32.13
CA LYS A 232 -4.73 -22.29 -32.47
C LYS A 232 -5.60 -21.55 -31.45
N THR A 233 -4.99 -20.61 -30.76
CA THR A 233 -5.63 -19.75 -29.78
C THR A 233 -6.46 -18.68 -30.49
N VAL A 234 -7.71 -18.51 -30.04
CA VAL A 234 -8.66 -17.57 -30.65
C VAL A 234 -8.76 -16.31 -29.80
N TRP A 235 -8.60 -15.16 -30.45
CA TRP A 235 -8.61 -13.83 -29.82
C TRP A 235 -9.93 -13.09 -30.01
N ASP A 236 -10.40 -12.39 -28.97
CA ASP A 236 -11.48 -11.38 -29.01
C ASP A 236 -12.71 -11.80 -29.83
N LYS A 237 -13.10 -13.08 -29.75
CA LYS A 237 -14.23 -13.62 -30.52
C LYS A 237 -15.53 -13.14 -29.90
N LYS A 238 -16.30 -12.35 -30.66
CA LYS A 238 -17.64 -11.90 -30.25
C LYS A 238 -18.52 -13.09 -29.87
N GLY A 239 -19.11 -13.03 -28.67
CA GLY A 239 -19.98 -14.09 -28.14
C GLY A 239 -19.25 -15.32 -27.59
N ALA A 240 -17.93 -15.26 -27.44
CA ALA A 240 -17.21 -16.23 -26.61
C ALA A 240 -17.48 -15.96 -25.12
N ASP A 241 -17.50 -17.03 -24.32
CA ASP A 241 -17.57 -16.94 -22.86
C ASP A 241 -16.26 -16.33 -22.30
N ILE A 242 -16.38 -15.59 -21.20
CA ILE A 242 -15.27 -14.98 -20.45
C ILE A 242 -15.03 -15.77 -19.17
#